data_AF-D2RZ37-F1
#
_entry.id   AF-D2RZ37-F1
#
_cell.length_a   1.000
_cell.length_b   1.000
_cell.length_c   1.000
_cell.angle_alpha   90.00
_cell.angle_beta   90.00
_cell.angle_gamma   90.00
#
_symmetry.space_group_name_H-M   'P 1'
#
loop_
_entity.id
_entity.type
_entity.pdbx_description
1 polymer ?
#
loop_
_entity_poly.entity_id
_entity_poly.type
_entity_poly.pdbx_seq_one_letter_code
_entity_poly.pdbx_strand_id
1 'polypeptide(L)'
;MITTAVTALNRHREKVSLVGYFVVMLGLTLPLVTMLGSAYEEGKLTRSLIDLHLLVDAIDLEGVSVFLLGIFIGLLILLTIDPKKRWQGYLLWIGLVISLLGLWTIGLFIPNIDFTSTTNLSWLAVGTLIGLVLGGGRKLLRTQTAQTLEFRSAARGIYLIVALLIVSALIETHLVYPTIFEITADGVSIVSSESSDVSIETDGLARNAVLSGIFIVTVRRFIQYDSEEDFFVLGPRGSGKSLFLIGAYLEALNRGRNDEATKQTPLQPSQELMKMVENLDQRSEGWLIEATGRGEIKDLAFQYVHGSTFPKNVKVSSIDYAGEYLSRLPDALSGAVTEDDADNTLLRLSDGVEDADTLILLVDLERYANGESLDISEYFSILQAADDKGVFIVATKADVFVEDFQKEQGIEPHLAFDEFKDFVTQRLRQSEQIDSLIRQTAGAEIHPVYYQTTENENGDRIPMRDGTGSVMTIGFDRLLNELGR
;
A
#
# COMPACT_ATOMS: atom_id res chain seq x y z
N MET A 1 -28.14 11.52 -4.17
CA MET A 1 -27.53 10.54 -5.10
C MET A 1 -26.13 10.96 -5.53
N ILE A 2 -25.93 12.14 -6.14
CA ILE A 2 -24.58 12.58 -6.57
C ILE A 2 -23.63 12.79 -5.39
N THR A 3 -24.08 13.44 -4.31
CA THR A 3 -23.29 13.60 -3.07
C THR A 3 -22.97 12.26 -2.42
N THR A 4 -23.95 11.35 -2.33
CA THR A 4 -23.75 9.98 -1.82
C THR A 4 -22.76 9.18 -2.67
N ALA A 5 -22.81 9.36 -3.99
CA ALA A 5 -21.87 8.73 -4.92
C ALA A 5 -20.46 9.33 -4.77
N VAL A 6 -20.33 10.64 -4.60
CA VAL A 6 -19.03 11.32 -4.39
C VAL A 6 -18.41 10.94 -3.04
N THR A 7 -19.19 10.84 -1.96
CA THR A 7 -18.68 10.38 -0.66
C THR A 7 -18.31 8.90 -0.68
N ALA A 8 -19.09 8.05 -1.37
CA ALA A 8 -18.74 6.65 -1.60
C ALA A 8 -17.51 6.50 -2.52
N LEU A 9 -17.34 7.40 -3.50
CA LEU A 9 -16.17 7.43 -4.37
C LEU A 9 -14.92 7.82 -3.58
N ASN A 10 -15.00 8.81 -2.68
CA ASN A 10 -13.89 9.22 -1.83
C ASN A 10 -13.49 8.13 -0.84
N ARG A 11 -14.46 7.42 -0.24
CA ARG A 11 -14.21 6.28 0.66
C ARG A 11 -13.63 5.05 -0.04
N HIS A 12 -13.69 4.98 -1.37
CA HIS A 12 -13.16 3.89 -2.18
C HIS A 12 -12.27 4.37 -3.33
N ARG A 13 -11.66 5.56 -3.18
CA ARG A 13 -10.86 6.23 -4.21
C ARG A 13 -9.81 5.31 -4.83
N GLU A 14 -9.23 4.50 -3.98
CA GLU A 14 -8.24 3.47 -4.28
C GLU A 14 -8.76 2.33 -5.18
N LYS A 15 -9.93 1.77 -4.84
CA LYS A 15 -10.54 0.71 -5.67
C LYS A 15 -10.94 1.27 -7.04
N VAL A 16 -11.43 2.51 -7.04
CA VAL A 16 -11.82 3.22 -8.26
C VAL A 16 -10.60 3.55 -9.11
N SER A 17 -9.45 3.90 -8.53
CA SER A 17 -8.22 4.17 -9.28
C SER A 17 -7.67 2.90 -9.93
N LEU A 18 -7.63 1.78 -9.19
CA LEU A 18 -7.17 0.49 -9.71
C LEU A 18 -8.06 -0.04 -10.83
N VAL A 19 -9.38 -0.01 -10.64
CA VAL A 19 -10.35 -0.37 -11.70
C VAL A 19 -10.27 0.63 -12.86
N GLY A 20 -10.08 1.91 -12.59
CA GLY A 20 -9.89 2.95 -13.60
C GLY A 20 -8.69 2.68 -14.50
N TYR A 21 -7.53 2.37 -13.92
CA TYR A 21 -6.35 1.96 -14.67
C TYR A 21 -6.62 0.69 -15.50
N PHE A 22 -7.33 -0.29 -14.94
CA PHE A 22 -7.71 -1.50 -15.68
C PHE A 22 -8.62 -1.22 -16.88
N VAL A 23 -9.64 -0.37 -16.72
CA VAL A 23 -10.54 0.03 -17.81
C VAL A 23 -9.78 0.79 -18.89
N VAL A 24 -8.87 1.69 -18.51
CA VAL A 24 -8.00 2.40 -19.47
C VAL A 24 -7.11 1.40 -20.22
N MET A 25 -6.49 0.44 -19.53
CA MET A 25 -5.70 -0.61 -20.17
C MET A 25 -6.54 -1.39 -21.18
N LEU A 26 -7.74 -1.85 -20.82
CA LEU A 26 -8.63 -2.58 -21.72
C LEU A 26 -9.02 -1.76 -22.96
N GLY A 27 -9.33 -0.48 -22.79
CA GLY A 27 -9.65 0.41 -23.91
C GLY A 27 -8.49 0.60 -24.88
N LEU A 28 -7.26 0.61 -24.35
CA LEU A 28 -6.02 0.72 -25.13
C LEU A 28 -5.55 -0.62 -25.72
N THR A 29 -5.98 -1.77 -25.17
CA THR A 29 -5.61 -3.10 -25.69
C THR A 29 -6.02 -3.27 -27.15
N LEU A 30 -7.23 -2.85 -27.54
CA LEU A 30 -7.75 -3.03 -28.91
C LEU A 30 -6.82 -2.44 -30.00
N PRO A 31 -6.47 -1.13 -29.98
CA PRO A 31 -5.57 -0.57 -30.98
C PRO A 31 -4.13 -1.11 -30.87
N LEU A 32 -3.70 -1.53 -29.68
CA LEU A 32 -2.38 -2.14 -29.51
C LEU A 32 -2.32 -3.56 -30.10
N VAL A 33 -3.40 -4.33 -30.02
CA VAL A 33 -3.50 -5.65 -30.65
C VAL A 33 -3.38 -5.54 -32.17
N THR A 34 -3.99 -4.52 -32.79
CA THR A 34 -3.83 -4.29 -34.23
C THR A 34 -2.40 -3.92 -34.60
N MET A 35 -1.75 -3.06 -33.80
CA MET A 35 -0.34 -2.70 -34.00
C MET A 35 0.58 -3.93 -33.85
N LEU A 36 0.34 -4.74 -32.82
CA LEU A 36 1.04 -6.00 -32.59
C LEU A 36 0.84 -6.99 -33.74
N GLY A 37 -0.35 -7.03 -34.32
CA GLY A 37 -0.64 -7.86 -35.48
C GLY A 37 0.16 -7.45 -36.71
N SER A 38 0.14 -6.15 -37.04
CA SER A 38 0.97 -5.61 -38.12
C SER A 38 2.46 -5.85 -37.88
N ALA A 39 2.95 -5.60 -36.66
CA ALA A 39 4.33 -5.89 -36.28
C ALA A 39 4.68 -7.38 -36.42
N TYR A 40 3.74 -8.29 -36.15
CA TYR A 40 3.97 -9.73 -36.30
C TYR A 40 4.02 -10.16 -37.77
N GLU A 41 3.15 -9.60 -38.61
CA GLU A 41 3.07 -9.92 -40.04
C GLU A 41 4.23 -9.32 -40.85
N GLU A 42 4.58 -8.07 -40.57
CA GLU A 42 5.56 -7.27 -41.31
C GLU A 42 6.96 -7.27 -40.66
N GLY A 43 7.06 -7.70 -39.41
CA GLY A 43 8.29 -7.64 -38.62
C GLY A 43 9.41 -8.46 -39.23
N LYS A 44 10.53 -7.79 -39.54
CA LYS A 44 11.70 -8.42 -40.14
C LYS A 44 12.81 -8.64 -39.13
N LEU A 45 12.91 -7.79 -38.10
CA LEU A 45 14.04 -7.78 -37.17
C LEU A 45 13.90 -8.88 -36.10
N THR A 46 12.70 -9.02 -35.56
CA THR A 46 12.27 -10.08 -34.65
C THR A 46 12.31 -11.44 -35.33
N ARG A 47 11.77 -11.55 -36.55
CA ARG A 47 11.92 -12.77 -37.36
C ARG A 47 13.39 -13.08 -37.64
N SER A 48 14.19 -12.12 -38.10
CA SER A 48 15.63 -12.36 -38.33
C SER A 48 16.41 -12.77 -37.08
N LEU A 49 16.07 -12.24 -35.91
CA LEU A 49 16.68 -12.65 -34.63
C LEU A 49 16.27 -14.06 -34.21
N ILE A 50 15.04 -14.45 -34.49
CA ILE A 50 14.51 -15.80 -34.19
C ILE A 50 14.98 -16.81 -35.25
N ASP A 51 15.10 -16.40 -36.50
CA ASP A 51 15.63 -17.18 -37.61
C ASP A 51 17.15 -17.34 -37.52
N LEU A 52 17.87 -16.43 -36.85
CA LEU A 52 19.28 -16.62 -36.50
C LEU A 52 19.49 -17.90 -35.65
N HIS A 53 18.45 -18.32 -34.93
CA HIS A 53 18.45 -19.57 -34.17
C HIS A 53 18.23 -20.82 -35.06
N LEU A 54 17.87 -20.71 -36.36
CA LEU A 54 17.92 -21.85 -37.32
C LEU A 54 19.34 -22.44 -37.48
N LEU A 55 20.38 -21.82 -36.92
CA LEU A 55 21.70 -22.43 -36.78
C LEU A 55 21.75 -23.56 -35.70
N VAL A 56 20.70 -23.66 -34.89
CA VAL A 56 20.46 -24.64 -33.83
C VAL A 56 19.09 -25.26 -34.11
N ASP A 57 19.04 -26.42 -34.77
CA ASP A 57 17.86 -27.18 -35.27
C ASP A 57 16.72 -27.51 -34.26
N ALA A 58 16.65 -26.86 -33.09
CA ALA A 58 15.87 -27.29 -31.94
C ALA A 58 14.68 -26.38 -31.53
N ILE A 59 14.50 -25.19 -32.12
CA ILE A 59 13.45 -24.24 -31.67
C ILE A 59 12.82 -23.50 -32.86
N ASP A 60 11.54 -23.74 -33.10
CA ASP A 60 10.75 -23.00 -34.09
C ASP A 60 10.18 -21.70 -33.49
N LEU A 61 9.76 -20.76 -34.35
CA LEU A 61 9.12 -19.49 -33.95
C LEU A 61 7.90 -19.71 -33.03
N GLU A 62 7.14 -20.78 -33.29
CA GLU A 62 6.04 -21.22 -32.43
C GLU A 62 6.54 -21.56 -31.02
N GLY A 63 7.62 -22.34 -30.92
CA GLY A 63 8.25 -22.73 -29.66
C GLY A 63 8.72 -21.54 -28.84
N VAL A 64 9.36 -20.54 -29.47
CA VAL A 64 9.79 -19.30 -28.80
C VAL A 64 8.58 -18.51 -28.26
N SER A 65 7.52 -18.39 -29.06
CA SER A 65 6.31 -17.67 -28.69
C SER A 65 5.60 -18.32 -27.49
N VAL A 66 5.48 -19.66 -27.52
CA VAL A 66 4.91 -20.47 -26.44
C VAL A 66 5.78 -20.41 -25.18
N PHE A 67 7.10 -20.44 -25.34
CA PHE A 67 8.05 -20.30 -24.24
C PHE A 67 7.92 -18.95 -23.52
N LEU A 68 7.87 -17.84 -24.27
CA LEU A 68 7.70 -16.49 -23.70
C LEU A 68 6.34 -16.33 -23.01
N LEU A 69 5.27 -16.88 -23.60
CA LEU A 69 3.96 -16.95 -22.93
C LEU A 69 4.06 -17.73 -21.61
N GLY A 70 4.80 -18.85 -21.60
CA GLY A 70 5.08 -19.62 -20.38
C GLY A 70 5.73 -18.76 -19.31
N ILE A 71 6.80 -18.03 -19.64
CA ILE A 71 7.46 -17.11 -18.69
C ILE A 71 6.45 -16.11 -18.13
N PHE A 72 5.65 -15.48 -18.98
CA PHE A 72 4.62 -14.53 -18.57
C PHE A 72 3.60 -15.16 -17.61
N ILE A 73 3.10 -16.36 -17.93
CA ILE A 73 2.18 -17.12 -17.07
C ILE A 73 2.82 -17.45 -15.72
N GLY A 74 4.07 -17.90 -15.70
CA GLY A 74 4.79 -18.18 -14.45
C GLY A 74 4.88 -16.95 -13.55
N LEU A 75 5.21 -15.78 -14.11
CA LEU A 75 5.23 -14.53 -13.36
C LEU A 75 3.83 -14.11 -12.87
N LEU A 76 2.80 -14.32 -13.69
CA LEU A 76 1.42 -14.00 -13.38
C LEU A 76 0.84 -14.89 -12.27
N ILE A 77 1.23 -16.17 -12.23
CA ILE A 77 0.90 -17.09 -11.14
C ILE A 77 1.47 -16.56 -9.81
N LEU A 78 2.73 -16.15 -9.79
CA LEU A 78 3.34 -15.58 -8.58
C LEU A 78 2.62 -14.33 -8.10
N LEU A 79 2.26 -13.43 -9.03
CA LEU A 79 1.52 -12.22 -8.70
C LEU A 79 0.12 -12.54 -8.14
N THR A 80 -0.48 -13.63 -8.60
CA THR A 80 -1.80 -14.10 -8.12
C THR A 80 -1.71 -14.71 -6.72
N ILE A 81 -0.60 -15.39 -6.41
CA ILE A 81 -0.36 -15.98 -5.09
C ILE A 81 -0.06 -14.89 -4.05
N ASP A 82 0.65 -13.82 -4.45
CA ASP A 82 0.96 -12.65 -3.62
C ASP A 82 -0.32 -12.04 -3.02
N PRO A 83 -0.54 -12.12 -1.69
CA PRO A 83 -1.78 -11.64 -1.07
C PRO A 83 -2.04 -10.14 -1.32
N LYS A 84 -1.00 -9.32 -1.47
CA LYS A 84 -1.14 -7.88 -1.71
C LYS A 84 -1.55 -7.58 -3.16
N LYS A 85 -1.05 -8.35 -4.12
CA LYS A 85 -1.26 -8.12 -5.56
C LYS A 85 -2.23 -9.08 -6.24
N ARG A 86 -2.88 -9.96 -5.46
CA ARG A 86 -3.78 -11.01 -5.96
C ARG A 86 -4.84 -10.49 -6.94
N TRP A 87 -5.49 -9.37 -6.62
CA TRP A 87 -6.52 -8.79 -7.49
C TRP A 87 -5.94 -8.17 -8.75
N GLN A 88 -4.75 -7.55 -8.68
CA GLN A 88 -4.03 -7.11 -9.87
C GLN A 88 -3.71 -8.31 -10.77
N GLY A 89 -3.29 -9.44 -10.17
CA GLY A 89 -3.12 -10.71 -10.85
C GLY A 89 -4.38 -11.21 -11.57
N TYR A 90 -5.54 -11.25 -10.88
CA TYR A 90 -6.80 -11.65 -11.50
C TYR A 90 -7.23 -10.73 -12.65
N LEU A 91 -7.07 -9.43 -12.50
CA LEU A 91 -7.36 -8.48 -13.58
C LEU A 91 -6.42 -8.66 -14.77
N LEU A 92 -5.13 -8.92 -14.53
CA LEU A 92 -4.18 -9.23 -15.61
C LEU A 92 -4.48 -10.57 -16.30
N TRP A 93 -5.02 -11.57 -15.59
CA TRP A 93 -5.54 -12.79 -16.24
C TRP A 93 -6.67 -12.48 -17.21
N ILE A 94 -7.61 -11.62 -16.82
CA ILE A 94 -8.69 -11.16 -17.71
C ILE A 94 -8.09 -10.43 -18.92
N GLY A 95 -7.14 -9.52 -18.68
CA GLY A 95 -6.43 -8.79 -19.74
C GLY A 95 -5.68 -9.72 -20.70
N LEU A 96 -5.05 -10.78 -20.18
CA LEU A 96 -4.38 -11.81 -20.99
C LEU A 96 -5.38 -12.55 -21.87
N VAL A 97 -6.51 -13.02 -21.31
CA VAL A 97 -7.56 -13.70 -22.08
C VAL A 97 -8.11 -12.81 -23.18
N ILE A 98 -8.40 -11.54 -22.88
CA ILE A 98 -8.91 -10.59 -23.88
C ILE A 98 -7.87 -10.34 -24.97
N SER A 99 -6.59 -10.18 -24.62
CA SER A 99 -5.52 -9.97 -25.60
C SER A 99 -5.34 -11.19 -26.50
N LEU A 100 -5.39 -12.40 -25.94
CA LEU A 100 -5.33 -13.65 -26.69
C LEU A 100 -6.52 -13.84 -27.63
N LEU A 101 -7.73 -13.49 -27.17
CA LEU A 101 -8.92 -13.48 -28.03
C LEU A 101 -8.80 -12.46 -29.15
N GLY A 102 -8.26 -11.27 -28.87
CA GLY A 102 -7.97 -10.26 -29.89
C GLY A 102 -7.03 -10.78 -30.97
N LEU A 103 -5.89 -11.37 -30.57
CA LEU A 103 -4.94 -11.99 -31.50
C LEU A 103 -5.59 -13.15 -32.29
N TRP A 104 -6.41 -13.97 -31.65
CA TRP A 104 -7.15 -15.05 -32.31
C TRP A 104 -8.09 -14.53 -33.42
N THR A 105 -8.78 -13.41 -33.19
CA THR A 105 -9.70 -12.83 -34.20
C THR A 105 -9.00 -12.32 -35.46
N ILE A 106 -7.72 -11.94 -35.36
CA ILE A 106 -6.89 -11.52 -36.51
C ILE A 106 -6.08 -12.69 -37.09
N GLY A 107 -6.34 -13.93 -36.65
CA GLY A 107 -5.65 -15.11 -37.19
C GLY A 107 -4.23 -15.30 -36.64
N LEU A 108 -3.86 -14.61 -35.56
CA LEU A 108 -2.51 -14.63 -35.02
C LEU A 108 -2.43 -15.41 -33.69
N PHE A 109 -1.23 -15.92 -33.41
CA PHE A 109 -0.86 -16.65 -32.20
C PHE A 109 -1.60 -17.99 -32.03
N ILE A 110 -2.83 -18.02 -31.47
CA ILE A 110 -3.54 -19.28 -31.18
C ILE A 110 -3.77 -20.15 -32.42
N PRO A 111 -4.23 -19.61 -33.57
CA PRO A 111 -4.42 -20.41 -34.79
C PRO A 111 -3.12 -20.96 -35.38
N ASN A 112 -1.99 -20.32 -35.07
CA ASN A 112 -0.68 -20.64 -35.63
C ASN A 112 0.17 -21.50 -34.71
N ILE A 113 -0.35 -21.93 -33.55
CA ILE A 113 0.37 -22.75 -32.58
C ILE A 113 -0.37 -24.07 -32.43
N ASP A 114 0.32 -25.17 -32.73
CA ASP A 114 -0.18 -26.50 -32.39
C ASP A 114 0.05 -26.81 -30.90
N PHE A 115 -0.95 -26.51 -30.06
CA PHE A 115 -0.92 -26.85 -28.64
C PHE A 115 -1.07 -28.35 -28.35
N THR A 116 -1.39 -29.17 -29.35
CA THR A 116 -1.47 -30.63 -29.18
C THR A 116 -0.11 -31.32 -29.30
N SER A 117 0.87 -30.62 -29.92
CA SER A 117 2.25 -31.06 -29.99
C SER A 117 2.89 -31.10 -28.58
N THR A 118 3.48 -32.24 -28.24
CA THR A 118 4.20 -32.46 -26.99
C THR A 118 5.40 -31.52 -26.85
N THR A 119 6.00 -31.08 -27.96
CA THR A 119 7.13 -30.13 -27.98
C THR A 119 6.70 -28.75 -27.49
N ASN A 120 5.59 -28.21 -28.02
CA ASN A 120 5.09 -26.89 -27.62
C ASN A 120 4.62 -26.88 -26.16
N LEU A 121 3.96 -27.96 -25.71
CA LEU A 121 3.58 -28.10 -24.31
C LEU A 121 4.81 -28.14 -23.38
N SER A 122 5.90 -28.79 -23.82
CA SER A 122 7.17 -28.80 -23.08
C SER A 122 7.79 -27.42 -22.99
N TRP A 123 7.80 -26.65 -24.08
CA TRP A 123 8.28 -25.26 -24.07
C TRP A 123 7.46 -24.35 -23.15
N LEU A 124 6.13 -24.53 -23.13
CA LEU A 124 5.25 -23.80 -22.21
C LEU A 124 5.57 -24.12 -20.76
N ALA A 125 5.76 -25.41 -20.44
CA ALA A 125 6.09 -25.86 -19.09
C ALA A 125 7.45 -25.32 -18.64
N VAL A 126 8.47 -25.41 -19.49
CA VAL A 126 9.82 -24.88 -19.20
C VAL A 126 9.77 -23.36 -19.04
N GLY A 127 9.07 -22.64 -19.93
CA GLY A 127 8.88 -21.20 -19.82
C GLY A 127 8.20 -20.82 -18.50
N THR A 128 7.14 -21.54 -18.12
CA THR A 128 6.42 -21.32 -16.85
C THR A 128 7.32 -21.55 -15.65
N LEU A 129 8.10 -22.64 -15.64
CA LEU A 129 9.07 -22.91 -14.59
C LEU A 129 10.13 -21.80 -14.48
N ILE A 130 10.66 -21.33 -15.62
CA ILE A 130 11.61 -20.22 -15.65
C ILE A 130 10.96 -18.93 -15.13
N GLY A 131 9.73 -18.63 -15.52
CA GLY A 131 8.97 -17.48 -15.00
C GLY A 131 8.79 -17.54 -13.48
N LEU A 132 8.44 -18.70 -12.95
CA LEU A 132 8.35 -18.95 -11.50
C LEU A 132 9.71 -18.75 -10.82
N VAL A 133 10.79 -19.30 -11.38
CA VAL A 133 12.14 -19.18 -10.79
C VAL A 133 12.65 -17.74 -10.86
N LEU A 134 12.47 -17.03 -11.97
CA LEU A 134 12.91 -15.64 -12.14
C LEU A 134 12.10 -14.68 -11.27
N GLY A 135 10.78 -14.86 -11.21
CA GLY A 135 9.90 -14.01 -10.40
C GLY A 135 9.96 -14.31 -8.90
N GLY A 136 10.13 -15.58 -8.53
CA GLY A 136 10.11 -16.05 -7.15
C GLY A 136 11.49 -16.11 -6.51
N GLY A 137 12.54 -16.31 -7.31
CA GLY A 137 13.93 -16.39 -6.87
C GLY A 137 14.13 -17.39 -5.73
N ARG A 138 15.02 -17.02 -4.78
CA ARG A 138 15.26 -17.81 -3.56
C ARG A 138 14.08 -17.80 -2.58
N LYS A 139 13.07 -16.93 -2.77
CA LYS A 139 11.92 -16.83 -1.85
C LYS A 139 10.99 -18.05 -1.95
N LEU A 140 10.90 -18.68 -3.12
CA LEU A 140 10.13 -19.93 -3.31
C LEU A 140 10.66 -21.12 -2.52
N LEU A 141 11.97 -21.11 -2.18
CA LEU A 141 12.64 -22.20 -1.46
C LEU A 141 12.74 -21.94 0.05
N ARG A 142 12.37 -20.73 0.52
CA ARG A 142 12.38 -20.38 1.95
C ARG A 142 11.00 -20.66 2.53
N THR A 143 10.76 -21.91 2.90
CA THR A 143 9.47 -22.39 3.39
C THR A 143 9.13 -21.95 4.82
N GLN A 144 9.95 -21.15 5.52
CA GLN A 144 9.84 -20.97 6.97
C GLN A 144 10.37 -19.62 7.54
N THR A 145 10.23 -18.50 6.83
CA THR A 145 10.51 -17.18 7.44
C THR A 145 9.25 -16.35 7.48
N ALA A 146 8.95 -15.78 8.66
CA ALA A 146 7.79 -14.93 9.01
C ALA A 146 7.74 -13.58 8.27
N GLN A 147 8.22 -13.53 7.03
CA GLN A 147 8.17 -12.36 6.15
C GLN A 147 7.18 -12.64 5.03
N THR A 148 6.32 -11.67 4.73
CA THR A 148 5.35 -11.74 3.64
C THR A 148 6.02 -12.18 2.34
N LEU A 149 5.37 -13.10 1.65
CA LEU A 149 5.75 -13.52 0.29
C LEU A 149 5.38 -12.41 -0.71
N GLU A 150 6.15 -11.32 -0.72
CA GLU A 150 6.05 -10.29 -1.74
C GLU A 150 6.95 -10.61 -2.93
N PHE A 151 6.34 -10.79 -4.12
CA PHE A 151 7.06 -11.10 -5.36
C PHE A 151 7.26 -9.86 -6.23
N ARG A 152 7.94 -8.84 -5.67
CA ARG A 152 8.24 -7.57 -6.38
C ARG A 152 8.98 -7.77 -7.72
N SER A 153 9.74 -8.86 -7.86
CA SER A 153 10.40 -9.26 -9.11
C SER A 153 9.41 -9.75 -10.16
N ALA A 154 8.35 -10.47 -9.76
CA ALA A 154 7.32 -10.94 -10.70
C ALA A 154 6.56 -9.77 -11.33
N ALA A 155 6.13 -8.81 -10.51
CA ALA A 155 5.52 -7.55 -10.97
C ALA A 155 6.42 -6.79 -11.96
N ARG A 156 7.71 -6.60 -11.62
CA ARG A 156 8.68 -5.96 -12.53
C ARG A 156 8.89 -6.76 -13.82
N GLY A 157 8.92 -8.09 -13.74
CA GLY A 157 9.06 -8.97 -14.90
C GLY A 157 7.88 -8.83 -15.86
N ILE A 158 6.65 -8.84 -15.35
CA ILE A 158 5.43 -8.63 -16.15
C ILE A 158 5.49 -7.27 -16.85
N TYR A 159 5.79 -6.20 -16.11
CA TYR A 159 5.93 -4.86 -16.68
C TYR A 159 6.98 -4.83 -17.81
N LEU A 160 8.16 -5.42 -17.58
CA LEU A 160 9.25 -5.41 -18.56
C LEU A 160 8.87 -6.18 -19.82
N ILE A 161 8.27 -7.37 -19.69
CA ILE A 161 7.82 -8.16 -20.84
C ILE A 161 6.80 -7.39 -21.66
N VAL A 162 5.78 -6.81 -21.01
CA VAL A 162 4.73 -6.03 -21.69
C VAL A 162 5.31 -4.79 -22.37
N ALA A 163 6.18 -4.06 -21.68
CA ALA A 163 6.82 -2.86 -22.24
C ALA A 163 7.72 -3.21 -23.43
N LEU A 164 8.53 -4.26 -23.32
CA LEU A 164 9.41 -4.73 -24.40
C LEU A 164 8.58 -5.17 -25.61
N LEU A 165 7.52 -5.94 -25.40
CA LEU A 165 6.64 -6.39 -26.47
C LEU A 165 6.00 -5.20 -27.22
N ILE A 166 5.55 -4.18 -26.51
CA ILE A 166 4.93 -2.98 -27.12
C ILE A 166 5.96 -2.11 -27.83
N VAL A 167 7.14 -1.90 -27.24
CA VAL A 167 8.22 -1.11 -27.85
C VAL A 167 8.75 -1.81 -29.09
N SER A 168 8.98 -3.13 -29.02
CA SER A 168 9.38 -3.93 -30.18
C SER A 168 8.34 -3.86 -31.29
N ALA A 169 7.05 -3.99 -30.96
CA ALA A 169 5.99 -3.87 -31.95
C ALA A 169 5.95 -2.47 -32.58
N LEU A 170 6.11 -1.40 -31.80
CA LEU A 170 6.17 -0.03 -32.33
C LEU A 170 7.36 0.16 -33.29
N ILE A 171 8.52 -0.40 -32.95
CA ILE A 171 9.72 -0.36 -33.79
C ILE A 171 9.50 -1.13 -35.09
N GLU A 172 8.93 -2.34 -35.02
CA GLU A 172 8.70 -3.18 -36.20
C GLU A 172 7.65 -2.60 -37.14
N THR A 173 6.59 -1.99 -36.62
CA THR A 173 5.55 -1.38 -37.46
C THR A 173 6.06 -0.13 -38.18
N HIS A 174 6.95 0.66 -37.57
CA HIS A 174 7.33 1.97 -38.12
C HIS A 174 8.74 2.04 -38.68
N LEU A 175 9.60 1.05 -38.44
CA LEU A 175 10.97 1.07 -38.93
C LEU A 175 11.15 0.01 -40.00
N VAL A 176 11.33 0.50 -41.23
CA VAL A 176 11.55 -0.34 -42.40
C VAL A 176 13.05 -0.54 -42.53
N TYR A 177 13.48 -1.79 -42.38
CA TYR A 177 14.88 -2.18 -42.51
C TYR A 177 15.10 -3.02 -43.79
N PRO A 178 16.28 -2.93 -44.40
CA PRO A 178 16.72 -3.94 -45.36
C PRO A 178 16.72 -5.33 -44.74
N THR A 179 16.37 -6.33 -45.53
CA THR A 179 16.62 -7.73 -45.18
C THR A 179 18.13 -7.95 -45.12
N ILE A 180 18.65 -8.20 -43.92
CA ILE A 180 20.10 -8.35 -43.68
C ILE A 180 20.58 -9.74 -44.10
N PHE A 181 19.70 -10.74 -44.00
CA PHE A 181 19.98 -12.15 -44.31
C PHE A 181 18.88 -12.70 -45.20
N GLU A 182 19.25 -13.40 -46.27
CA GLU A 182 18.32 -14.22 -47.05
C GLU A 182 18.78 -15.68 -46.93
N ILE A 183 17.91 -16.49 -46.32
CA ILE A 183 18.15 -17.92 -46.11
C ILE A 183 17.64 -18.63 -47.35
N THR A 184 18.57 -19.12 -48.17
CA THR A 184 18.26 -19.95 -49.33
C THR A 184 18.51 -21.42 -49.00
N ALA A 185 17.99 -22.34 -49.82
CA ALA A 185 18.18 -23.79 -49.64
C ALA A 185 19.66 -24.22 -49.60
N ASP A 186 20.59 -23.37 -50.09
CA ASP A 186 22.03 -23.61 -50.12
C ASP A 186 22.82 -22.89 -48.99
N GLY A 187 22.13 -22.17 -48.09
CA GLY A 187 22.73 -21.53 -46.91
C GLY A 187 22.32 -20.07 -46.69
N VAL A 188 22.96 -19.43 -45.70
CA VAL A 188 22.75 -18.01 -45.36
C VAL A 188 23.56 -17.16 -46.32
N SER A 189 22.88 -16.41 -47.19
CA SER A 189 23.51 -15.42 -48.06
C SER A 189 23.29 -14.02 -47.50
N ILE A 190 24.36 -13.23 -47.42
CA ILE A 190 24.28 -11.81 -47.09
C ILE A 190 23.85 -11.08 -48.36
N VAL A 191 22.59 -10.66 -48.41
CA VAL A 191 22.10 -9.85 -49.53
C VAL A 191 22.73 -8.47 -49.42
N SER A 192 23.64 -8.17 -50.33
CA SER A 192 24.16 -6.81 -50.52
C SER A 192 23.08 -6.00 -51.24
N SER A 193 22.17 -5.38 -50.48
CA SER A 193 21.24 -4.40 -51.04
C SER A 193 22.00 -3.14 -51.46
N GLU A 194 22.14 -2.91 -52.77
CA GLU A 194 22.78 -1.69 -53.32
C GLU A 194 21.96 -0.40 -53.08
N SER A 195 20.73 -0.49 -52.58
CA SER A 195 19.93 0.68 -52.16
C SER A 195 18.81 0.28 -51.22
N SER A 196 19.07 0.31 -49.91
CA SER A 196 18.01 0.17 -48.91
C SER A 196 18.36 1.03 -47.71
N ASP A 197 17.97 2.31 -47.78
CA ASP A 197 18.05 3.20 -46.63
C ASP A 197 17.06 2.75 -45.56
N VAL A 198 17.44 2.90 -44.30
CA VAL A 198 16.52 2.77 -43.16
C VAL A 198 15.51 3.91 -43.28
N SER A 199 14.24 3.57 -43.53
CA SER A 199 13.16 4.55 -43.62
C SER A 199 12.16 4.38 -42.49
N ILE A 200 11.57 5.50 -42.07
CA ILE A 200 10.53 5.54 -41.04
C ILE A 200 9.18 5.63 -41.73
N GLU A 201 8.31 4.65 -41.50
CA GLU A 201 6.91 4.72 -41.89
C GLU A 201 6.18 5.68 -40.94
N THR A 202 5.82 6.85 -41.46
CA THR A 202 5.21 7.92 -40.66
C THR A 202 3.71 7.74 -40.47
N ASP A 203 3.05 6.91 -41.29
CA ASP A 203 1.62 6.70 -41.14
C ASP A 203 1.31 6.09 -39.77
N GLY A 204 0.38 6.70 -39.04
CA GLY A 204 0.00 6.25 -37.69
C GLY A 204 1.06 6.37 -36.58
N LEU A 205 2.32 6.75 -36.88
CA LEU A 205 3.44 6.76 -35.92
C LEU A 205 3.12 7.55 -34.65
N ALA A 206 2.65 8.79 -34.79
CA ALA A 206 2.35 9.64 -33.65
C ALA A 206 1.23 9.04 -32.78
N ARG A 207 0.21 8.45 -33.40
CA ARG A 207 -0.90 7.79 -32.69
C ARG A 207 -0.41 6.56 -31.94
N ASN A 208 0.34 5.68 -32.60
CA ASN A 208 0.84 4.45 -31.99
C ASN A 208 1.83 4.75 -30.86
N ALA A 209 2.72 5.73 -31.04
CA ALA A 209 3.65 6.17 -30.00
C ALA A 209 2.91 6.71 -28.76
N VAL A 210 1.87 7.54 -28.95
CA VAL A 210 1.06 8.06 -27.84
C VAL A 210 0.30 6.94 -27.13
N LEU A 211 -0.36 6.04 -27.89
CA LEU A 211 -1.11 4.92 -27.31
C LEU A 211 -0.20 3.97 -26.53
N SER A 212 0.95 3.59 -27.09
CA SER A 212 1.96 2.78 -26.41
C SER A 212 2.52 3.46 -25.18
N GLY A 213 2.81 4.77 -25.25
CA GLY A 213 3.29 5.55 -24.11
C GLY A 213 2.29 5.59 -22.96
N ILE A 214 1.02 5.93 -23.25
CA ILE A 214 -0.06 5.94 -22.25
C ILE A 214 -0.24 4.54 -21.66
N PHE A 215 -0.23 3.49 -22.47
CA PHE A 215 -0.41 2.12 -22.00
C PHE A 215 0.74 1.68 -21.09
N ILE A 216 2.00 1.89 -21.48
CA ILE A 216 3.17 1.53 -20.65
C ILE A 216 3.13 2.27 -19.31
N VAL A 217 2.82 3.56 -19.30
CA VAL A 217 2.66 4.35 -18.06
C VAL A 217 1.52 3.81 -17.21
N THR A 218 0.39 3.44 -17.84
CA THR A 218 -0.78 2.90 -17.14
C THR A 218 -0.47 1.54 -16.52
N VAL A 219 0.14 0.62 -17.26
CA VAL A 219 0.58 -0.70 -16.77
C VAL A 219 1.57 -0.53 -15.63
N ARG A 220 2.54 0.39 -15.76
CA ARG A 220 3.49 0.70 -14.70
C ARG A 220 2.77 1.12 -13.42
N ARG A 221 1.85 2.09 -13.51
CA ARG A 221 1.08 2.55 -12.35
C ARG A 221 0.20 1.46 -11.77
N PHE A 222 -0.45 0.67 -12.61
CA PHE A 222 -1.29 -0.45 -12.19
C PHE A 222 -0.50 -1.52 -11.41
N ILE A 223 0.70 -1.86 -11.86
CA ILE A 223 1.56 -2.87 -11.22
C ILE A 223 2.27 -2.32 -9.97
N GLN A 224 2.67 -1.04 -9.99
CA GLN A 224 3.36 -0.37 -8.87
C GLN A 224 2.41 0.10 -7.77
N TYR A 225 1.10 0.02 -7.98
CA TYR A 225 0.12 0.40 -6.97
C TYR A 225 0.27 -0.47 -5.72
N ASP A 226 0.80 0.14 -4.66
CA ASP A 226 0.81 -0.34 -3.29
C ASP A 226 0.09 0.77 -2.48
N SER A 227 -1.01 0.44 -1.81
CA SER A 227 -1.74 1.39 -0.98
C SER A 227 -1.08 1.46 0.39
N GLU A 228 -0.42 2.58 0.68
CA GLU A 228 0.13 2.92 1.98
C GLU A 228 -0.61 4.13 2.52
N GLU A 229 -0.86 4.13 3.83
CA GLU A 229 -1.54 5.23 4.53
C GLU A 229 -0.75 5.56 5.80
N ASP A 230 -0.23 6.78 5.84
CA ASP A 230 0.65 7.25 6.91
C ASP A 230 -0.14 8.11 7.90
N PHE A 231 -0.20 7.65 9.15
CA PHE A 231 -0.83 8.33 10.26
C PHE A 231 0.22 8.93 11.20
N PHE A 232 0.02 10.21 11.54
CA PHE A 232 0.86 10.90 12.50
C PHE A 232 0.06 11.36 13.72
N VAL A 233 0.52 10.96 14.90
CA VAL A 233 -0.16 11.21 16.17
C VAL A 233 0.35 12.52 16.77
N LEU A 234 -0.59 13.42 17.06
CA LEU A 234 -0.37 14.68 17.73
C LEU A 234 -1.14 14.72 19.05
N GLY A 235 -0.50 15.31 20.06
CA GLY A 235 -1.03 15.32 21.42
C GLY A 235 -0.34 16.35 22.30
N PRO A 236 -1.09 17.10 23.13
CA PRO A 236 -0.53 17.93 24.19
C PRO A 236 0.35 17.12 25.14
N ARG A 237 1.08 17.83 26.00
CA ARG A 237 1.84 17.17 27.06
C ARG A 237 0.89 16.39 27.97
N GLY A 238 1.24 15.15 28.28
CA GLY A 238 0.45 14.31 29.19
C GLY A 238 -0.75 13.62 28.53
N SER A 239 -1.09 13.90 27.27
CA SER A 239 -2.24 13.29 26.59
C SER A 239 -2.15 11.78 26.37
N GLY A 240 -1.02 11.16 26.71
CA GLY A 240 -0.83 9.71 26.61
C GLY A 240 -0.33 9.23 25.24
N LYS A 241 0.38 10.05 24.46
CA LYS A 241 0.96 9.68 23.14
C LYS A 241 1.70 8.33 23.14
N SER A 242 2.64 8.15 24.06
CA SER A 242 3.45 6.94 24.13
C SER A 242 2.60 5.73 24.52
N LEU A 243 1.69 5.89 25.48
CA LEU A 243 0.72 4.86 25.86
C LEU A 243 -0.22 4.51 24.72
N PHE A 244 -0.73 5.50 23.99
CA PHE A 244 -1.57 5.30 22.83
C PHE A 244 -0.88 4.41 21.78
N LEU A 245 0.37 4.72 21.42
CA LEU A 245 1.10 3.91 20.44
C LEU A 245 1.42 2.50 20.95
N ILE A 246 1.75 2.33 22.23
CA ILE A 246 1.95 1.01 22.82
C ILE A 246 0.67 0.19 22.75
N GLY A 247 -0.48 0.77 23.12
CA GLY A 247 -1.78 0.10 23.09
C GLY A 247 -2.18 -0.31 21.67
N ALA A 248 -2.01 0.62 20.71
CA ALA A 248 -2.26 0.36 19.30
C ALA A 248 -1.34 -0.75 18.76
N TYR A 249 -0.05 -0.75 19.13
CA TYR A 249 0.90 -1.77 18.72
C TYR A 249 0.57 -3.16 19.31
N LEU A 250 0.26 -3.24 20.60
CA LEU A 250 -0.11 -4.50 21.26
C LEU A 250 -1.37 -5.11 20.65
N GLU A 251 -2.36 -4.27 20.32
CA GLU A 251 -3.57 -4.73 19.66
C GLU A 251 -3.31 -5.16 18.20
N ALA A 252 -2.47 -4.44 17.46
CA ALA A 252 -2.00 -4.87 16.14
C ALA A 252 -1.26 -6.23 16.19
N LEU A 253 -0.45 -6.45 17.23
CA LEU A 253 0.24 -7.72 17.48
C LEU A 253 -0.75 -8.86 17.78
N ASN A 254 -1.79 -8.59 18.56
CA ASN A 254 -2.82 -9.58 18.89
C ASN A 254 -3.65 -9.97 17.65
N ARG A 255 -3.98 -9.00 16.78
CA ARG A 255 -4.65 -9.25 15.48
C ARG A 255 -3.83 -10.12 14.56
N GLY A 256 -2.53 -9.86 14.49
CA GLY A 256 -1.58 -10.67 13.75
C GLY A 256 -1.56 -12.15 14.17
N ARG A 257 -2.07 -12.52 15.36
CA ARG A 257 -2.21 -13.92 15.77
C ARG A 257 -3.47 -14.59 15.23
N ASN A 258 -4.52 -13.83 14.91
CA ASN A 258 -5.84 -14.36 14.57
C ASN A 258 -6.19 -14.27 13.09
N ASP A 259 -5.60 -13.35 12.32
CA ASP A 259 -5.91 -13.13 10.91
C ASP A 259 -4.78 -13.61 9.97
N GLU A 260 -5.08 -14.53 9.06
CA GLU A 260 -4.12 -15.14 8.11
C GLU A 260 -3.45 -14.12 7.18
N ALA A 261 -4.14 -13.03 6.82
CA ALA A 261 -3.55 -11.95 6.02
C ALA A 261 -2.56 -11.11 6.83
N THR A 262 -2.83 -10.95 8.13
CA THR A 262 -2.03 -10.14 9.06
C THR A 262 -0.88 -10.95 9.69
N LYS A 263 -1.02 -12.28 9.84
CA LYS A 263 -0.01 -13.23 10.34
C LYS A 263 1.33 -13.17 9.61
N GLN A 264 1.31 -12.76 8.35
CA GLN A 264 2.48 -12.84 7.48
C GLN A 264 3.27 -11.52 7.43
N THR A 265 2.74 -10.40 7.94
CA THR A 265 3.41 -9.09 7.81
C THR A 265 4.06 -8.65 9.13
N PRO A 266 5.40 -8.44 9.15
CA PRO A 266 6.06 -7.91 10.33
C PRO A 266 5.63 -6.47 10.61
N LEU A 267 5.32 -6.18 11.87
CA LEU A 267 4.84 -4.87 12.32
C LEU A 267 5.91 -3.76 12.28
N GLN A 268 7.17 -4.12 11.99
CA GLN A 268 8.36 -3.23 11.96
C GLN A 268 8.33 -2.11 13.02
N PRO A 269 8.22 -2.45 14.32
CA PRO A 269 8.21 -1.44 15.36
C PRO A 269 9.59 -0.75 15.44
N SER A 270 9.56 0.55 15.70
CA SER A 270 10.74 1.33 16.06
C SER A 270 11.44 0.76 17.30
N GLN A 271 12.76 0.96 17.40
CA GLN A 271 13.54 0.46 18.54
C GLN A 271 13.06 1.05 19.87
N GLU A 272 12.69 2.33 19.87
CA GLU A 272 12.18 3.02 21.06
C GLU A 272 10.83 2.47 21.51
N LEU A 273 9.91 2.20 20.56
CA LEU A 273 8.64 1.55 20.88
C LEU A 273 8.85 0.17 21.50
N MET A 274 9.77 -0.63 20.96
CA MET A 274 10.10 -1.94 21.52
C MET A 274 10.64 -1.85 22.94
N LYS A 275 11.53 -0.90 23.23
CA LYS A 275 12.02 -0.66 24.60
C LYS A 275 10.87 -0.30 25.56
N MET A 276 9.94 0.53 25.10
CA MET A 276 8.78 0.91 25.92
C MET A 276 7.84 -0.26 26.19
N VAL A 277 7.58 -1.09 25.18
CA VAL A 277 6.77 -2.31 25.33
C VAL A 277 7.44 -3.28 26.29
N GLU A 278 8.76 -3.49 26.16
CA GLU A 278 9.53 -4.36 27.05
C GLU A 278 9.53 -3.84 28.51
N ASN A 279 9.68 -2.53 28.71
CA ASN A 279 9.58 -1.92 30.03
C ASN A 279 8.18 -2.09 30.64
N LEU A 280 7.15 -1.97 29.81
CA LEU A 280 5.76 -2.21 30.23
C LEU A 280 5.53 -3.69 30.57
N ASP A 281 6.21 -4.63 29.93
CA ASP A 281 6.03 -6.07 30.18
C ASP A 281 6.83 -6.58 31.40
N GLN A 282 8.04 -6.06 31.63
CA GLN A 282 8.96 -6.55 32.67
C GLN A 282 8.63 -6.13 34.10
N ARG A 283 7.84 -5.08 34.32
CA ARG A 283 7.60 -4.52 35.65
C ARG A 283 6.18 -4.82 36.12
N SER A 284 6.07 -5.66 37.14
CA SER A 284 4.81 -6.06 37.79
C SER A 284 4.17 -4.94 38.64
N GLU A 285 4.81 -3.78 38.77
CA GLU A 285 4.42 -2.71 39.69
C GLU A 285 4.41 -1.34 38.97
N GLY A 286 3.27 -0.97 38.37
CA GLY A 286 2.95 0.43 38.02
C GLY A 286 3.11 0.88 36.55
N TRP A 287 2.59 2.09 36.28
CA TRP A 287 2.75 2.82 35.01
C TRP A 287 4.14 3.45 34.89
N LEU A 288 5.19 2.64 34.72
CA LEU A 288 6.56 3.15 34.63
C LEU A 288 6.97 3.39 33.18
N ILE A 289 6.25 4.29 32.49
CA ILE A 289 6.77 4.93 31.28
C ILE A 289 7.44 6.21 31.74
N GLU A 290 8.77 6.21 31.78
CA GLU A 290 9.54 7.41 32.12
C GLU A 290 9.15 8.55 31.18
N ALA A 291 8.68 9.65 31.77
CA ALA A 291 8.44 10.87 31.01
C ALA A 291 9.75 11.28 30.31
N THR A 292 9.67 11.48 29.01
CA THR A 292 10.85 11.75 28.17
C THR A 292 11.61 12.98 28.70
N GLY A 293 12.94 12.83 28.84
CA GLY A 293 13.81 13.86 29.38
C GLY A 293 13.85 15.11 28.49
N ARG A 294 14.20 16.26 29.06
CA ARG A 294 14.35 17.50 28.27
C ARG A 294 15.42 17.29 27.18
N GLY A 295 15.02 17.39 25.92
CA GLY A 295 15.91 17.26 24.75
C GLY A 295 16.09 15.84 24.20
N GLU A 296 15.41 14.84 24.76
CA GLU A 296 15.37 13.49 24.20
C GLU A 296 14.18 13.39 23.23
N ILE A 297 14.44 12.96 21.99
CA ILE A 297 13.41 12.74 20.97
C ILE A 297 13.26 11.24 20.80
N LYS A 298 12.07 10.71 21.07
CA LYS A 298 11.75 9.30 20.81
C LYS A 298 10.84 9.22 19.60
N ASP A 299 11.34 8.58 18.55
CA ASP A 299 10.56 8.26 17.37
C ASP A 299 9.86 6.92 17.61
N LEU A 300 8.53 6.99 17.68
CA LEU A 300 7.68 5.85 17.98
C LEU A 300 6.85 5.57 16.73
N ALA A 301 7.18 4.48 16.05
CA ALA A 301 6.45 4.04 14.88
C ALA A 301 6.23 2.53 14.88
N PHE A 302 5.15 2.10 14.26
CA PHE A 302 4.93 0.74 13.80
C PHE A 302 4.06 0.76 12.54
N GLN A 303 4.03 -0.36 11.82
CA GLN A 303 3.17 -0.55 10.68
C GLN A 303 2.35 -1.81 10.85
N TYR A 304 1.18 -1.89 10.23
CA TYR A 304 0.39 -3.10 10.14
C TYR A 304 -0.33 -3.16 8.79
N VAL A 305 -0.84 -4.33 8.44
CA VAL A 305 -1.64 -4.49 7.22
C VAL A 305 -3.11 -4.60 7.59
N HIS A 306 -3.95 -3.84 6.90
CA HIS A 306 -5.39 -3.92 7.05
C HIS A 306 -6.07 -4.25 5.73
N GLY A 307 -7.13 -5.06 5.81
CA GLY A 307 -7.99 -5.40 4.67
C GLY A 307 -7.71 -6.77 4.07
N SER A 308 -8.79 -7.47 3.68
CA SER A 308 -8.73 -8.81 3.09
C SER A 308 -8.70 -8.79 1.56
N THR A 309 -9.35 -7.80 0.95
CA THR A 309 -9.51 -7.70 -0.51
C THR A 309 -8.45 -6.83 -1.15
N PHE A 310 -8.11 -5.69 -0.53
CA PHE A 310 -7.01 -4.83 -0.97
C PHE A 310 -6.22 -4.48 0.28
N PRO A 311 -5.18 -5.26 0.63
CA PRO A 311 -4.43 -5.03 1.86
C PRO A 311 -3.66 -3.72 1.74
N LYS A 312 -3.85 -2.81 2.69
CA LYS A 312 -3.09 -1.57 2.80
C LYS A 312 -2.02 -1.66 3.87
N ASN A 313 -0.86 -1.03 3.66
CA ASN A 313 0.11 -0.81 4.74
C ASN A 313 -0.33 0.44 5.50
N VAL A 314 -0.70 0.28 6.76
CA VAL A 314 -1.01 1.39 7.64
C VAL A 314 0.18 1.61 8.55
N LYS A 315 0.80 2.78 8.46
CA LYS A 315 1.88 3.18 9.37
C LYS A 315 1.32 4.16 10.39
N VAL A 316 1.58 3.89 11.66
CA VAL A 316 1.22 4.82 12.75
C VAL A 316 2.51 5.26 13.39
N SER A 317 2.71 6.58 13.43
CA SER A 317 3.93 7.18 13.97
C SER A 317 3.62 8.38 14.87
N SER A 318 4.52 8.63 15.81
CA SER A 318 4.51 9.80 16.69
C SER A 318 5.93 10.12 17.07
N ILE A 319 6.18 11.40 17.26
CA ILE A 319 7.36 11.84 17.98
C ILE A 319 6.94 12.13 19.42
N ASP A 320 7.74 11.69 20.39
CA ASP A 320 7.57 12.14 21.76
C ASP A 320 8.30 13.47 21.94
N TYR A 321 7.52 14.54 22.16
CA TYR A 321 7.98 15.92 22.27
C TYR A 321 7.32 16.61 23.47
N ALA A 322 7.98 17.65 23.98
CA ALA A 322 7.43 18.53 25.01
C ALA A 322 6.34 19.44 24.44
N GLY A 323 5.26 19.70 25.18
CA GLY A 323 4.10 20.46 24.67
C GLY A 323 4.43 21.84 24.06
N GLU A 324 5.56 22.45 24.41
CA GLU A 324 6.04 23.71 23.81
C GLU A 324 6.22 23.65 22.29
N TYR A 325 6.59 22.48 21.74
CA TYR A 325 6.77 22.30 20.29
C TYR A 325 5.44 22.38 19.53
N LEU A 326 4.32 22.01 20.16
CA LEU A 326 3.00 22.05 19.53
C LEU A 326 2.60 23.49 19.16
N SER A 327 2.99 24.46 20.01
CA SER A 327 2.70 25.88 19.78
C SER A 327 3.53 26.50 18.65
N ARG A 328 4.72 25.95 18.37
CA ARG A 328 5.64 26.42 17.31
C ARG A 328 5.43 25.72 15.97
N LEU A 329 4.72 24.59 15.97
CA LEU A 329 4.51 23.75 14.80
C LEU A 329 3.80 24.47 13.64
N PRO A 330 2.75 25.30 13.85
CA PRO A 330 2.12 26.04 12.74
C PRO A 330 3.09 26.97 12.00
N ASP A 331 4.00 27.62 12.75
CA ASP A 331 4.99 28.52 12.17
C ASP A 331 6.04 27.74 11.35
N ALA A 332 6.38 26.52 11.78
CA ALA A 332 7.27 25.63 11.02
C ALA A 332 6.59 25.15 9.72
N LEU A 333 5.34 24.67 9.81
CA LEU A 333 4.56 24.18 8.66
C LEU A 333 4.29 25.25 7.60
N SER A 334 4.12 26.51 8.04
CA SER A 334 3.91 27.64 7.13
C SER A 334 5.21 28.20 6.54
N GLY A 335 6.38 27.66 6.92
CA GLY A 335 7.69 28.16 6.51
C GLY A 335 8.07 29.51 7.11
N ALA A 336 7.40 29.93 8.19
CA ALA A 336 7.69 31.19 8.89
C ALA A 336 8.95 31.09 9.77
N VAL A 337 9.34 29.87 10.17
CA VAL A 337 10.62 29.58 10.84
C VAL A 337 11.63 29.09 9.79
N THR A 338 12.76 29.79 9.66
CA THR A 338 13.86 29.33 8.79
C THR A 338 14.53 28.09 9.38
N GLU A 339 15.03 27.18 8.54
CA GLU A 339 15.71 25.94 8.98
C GLU A 339 16.85 26.20 9.99
N ASP A 340 17.52 27.36 9.90
CA ASP A 340 18.59 27.76 10.83
C ASP A 340 18.10 28.11 12.25
N ASP A 341 16.82 28.48 12.39
CA ASP A 341 16.18 28.86 13.66
C ASP A 341 15.30 27.74 14.25
N ALA A 342 15.08 26.67 13.47
CA ALA A 342 14.35 25.49 13.90
C ALA A 342 15.31 24.47 14.52
N ASP A 343 14.96 23.97 15.71
CA ASP A 343 15.66 22.82 16.27
C ASP A 343 15.23 21.52 15.55
N ASN A 344 16.07 20.48 15.68
CA ASN A 344 15.84 19.19 15.01
C ASN A 344 14.49 18.54 15.41
N THR A 345 14.01 18.78 16.63
CA THR A 345 12.72 18.27 17.09
C THR A 345 11.57 18.89 16.32
N LEU A 346 11.58 20.21 16.17
CA LEU A 346 10.56 20.96 15.45
C LEU A 346 10.54 20.59 13.97
N LEU A 347 11.72 20.46 13.34
CA LEU A 347 11.83 20.02 11.95
C LEU A 347 11.21 18.63 11.76
N ARG A 348 11.59 17.66 12.58
CA ARG A 348 11.03 16.30 12.51
C ARG A 348 9.52 16.25 12.77
N LEU A 349 9.02 17.12 13.66
CA LEU A 349 7.59 17.22 13.92
C LEU A 349 6.85 17.82 12.73
N SER A 350 7.43 18.81 12.06
CA SER A 350 6.93 19.39 10.81
C SER A 350 6.90 18.34 9.71
N ASP A 351 8.04 17.66 9.47
CA ASP A 351 8.18 16.58 8.49
C ASP A 351 7.12 15.49 8.74
N GLY A 352 6.94 15.07 10.00
CA GLY A 352 5.95 14.06 10.36
C GLY A 352 4.50 14.47 10.05
N VAL A 353 4.16 15.76 10.15
CA VAL A 353 2.82 16.27 9.78
C VAL A 353 2.69 16.47 8.27
N GLU A 354 3.74 16.92 7.60
CA GLU A 354 3.76 17.10 6.14
C GLU A 354 3.68 15.76 5.39
N ASP A 355 4.42 14.75 5.85
CA ASP A 355 4.46 13.42 5.24
C ASP A 355 3.19 12.59 5.50
N ALA A 356 2.46 12.87 6.58
CA ALA A 356 1.27 12.09 6.93
C ALA A 356 0.09 12.38 6.01
N ASP A 357 -0.67 11.34 5.65
CA ASP A 357 -1.96 11.51 4.97
C ASP A 357 -3.04 11.97 5.95
N THR A 358 -2.97 11.47 7.20
CA THR A 358 -3.98 11.66 8.22
C THR A 358 -3.38 11.95 9.60
N LEU A 359 -3.92 12.94 10.29
CA LEU A 359 -3.52 13.32 11.64
C LEU A 359 -4.42 12.66 12.69
N ILE A 360 -3.82 12.04 13.70
CA ILE A 360 -4.52 11.52 14.88
C ILE A 360 -4.34 12.52 16.02
N LEU A 361 -5.41 13.23 16.38
CA LEU A 361 -5.41 14.22 17.44
C LEU A 361 -5.88 13.59 18.75
N LEU A 362 -4.98 13.54 19.75
CA LEU A 362 -5.30 12.99 21.06
C LEU A 362 -6.00 14.02 21.94
N VAL A 363 -7.05 13.60 22.64
CA VAL A 363 -7.79 14.37 23.64
C VAL A 363 -7.75 13.62 24.97
N ASP A 364 -7.23 14.28 26.00
CA ASP A 364 -7.02 13.67 27.32
C ASP A 364 -8.30 13.73 28.17
N LEU A 365 -8.96 12.59 28.38
CA LEU A 365 -10.20 12.54 29.13
C LEU A 365 -10.03 12.72 30.63
N GLU A 366 -8.86 12.41 31.19
CA GLU A 366 -8.58 12.61 32.61
C GLU A 366 -8.51 14.11 32.93
N ARG A 367 -7.79 14.88 32.11
CA ARG A 367 -7.75 16.34 32.20
C ARG A 367 -9.14 16.96 32.02
N TYR A 368 -9.91 16.44 31.06
CA TYR A 368 -11.30 16.88 30.85
C TYR A 368 -12.17 16.65 32.10
N ALA A 369 -12.14 15.44 32.67
CA ALA A 369 -12.92 15.08 33.85
C ALA A 369 -12.53 15.91 35.09
N ASN A 370 -11.25 16.26 35.21
CA ASN A 370 -10.73 17.10 36.29
C ASN A 370 -10.97 18.60 36.08
N GLY A 371 -11.56 19.01 34.94
CA GLY A 371 -11.78 20.42 34.61
C GLY A 371 -10.49 21.19 34.30
N GLU A 372 -9.42 20.49 33.92
CA GLU A 372 -8.16 21.09 33.50
C GLU A 372 -8.20 21.55 32.03
N SER A 373 -7.30 22.46 31.66
CA SER A 373 -7.10 22.82 30.25
C SER A 373 -6.69 21.60 29.45
N LEU A 374 -7.28 21.41 28.27
CA LEU A 374 -6.89 20.33 27.37
C LEU A 374 -5.68 20.69 26.50
N ASP A 375 -5.34 21.99 26.41
CA ASP A 375 -4.26 22.52 25.57
C ASP A 375 -4.38 22.09 24.09
N ILE A 376 -5.61 22.06 23.56
CA ILE A 376 -5.93 21.66 22.18
C ILE A 376 -6.13 22.85 21.23
N SER A 377 -5.94 24.08 21.69
CA SER A 377 -6.07 25.30 20.89
C SER A 377 -5.14 25.32 19.68
N GLU A 378 -3.98 24.72 19.83
CA GLU A 378 -2.90 24.64 18.86
C GLU A 378 -3.31 23.77 17.67
N TYR A 379 -4.21 22.79 17.86
CA TYR A 379 -4.72 21.96 16.78
C TYR A 379 -5.40 22.77 15.68
N PHE A 380 -6.14 23.82 16.03
CA PHE A 380 -6.82 24.66 15.04
C PHE A 380 -5.83 25.32 14.07
N SER A 381 -4.68 25.76 14.61
CA SER A 381 -3.61 26.40 13.84
C SER A 381 -2.83 25.38 13.02
N ILE A 382 -2.57 24.20 13.56
CA ILE A 382 -1.92 23.10 12.84
C ILE A 382 -2.78 22.64 11.67
N LEU A 383 -4.09 22.41 11.90
CA LEU A 383 -5.03 22.01 10.85
C LEU A 383 -5.17 23.06 9.74
N GLN A 384 -5.03 24.35 10.08
CA GLN A 384 -5.02 25.42 9.10
C GLN A 384 -3.70 25.49 8.31
N ALA A 385 -2.57 25.16 8.93
CA ALA A 385 -1.26 25.19 8.27
C ALA A 385 -0.99 23.92 7.43
N ALA A 386 -1.51 22.77 7.85
CA ALA A 386 -1.22 21.48 7.25
C ALA A 386 -2.05 21.13 5.99
N ASP A 387 -3.01 21.99 5.60
CA ASP A 387 -3.94 21.93 4.44
C ASP A 387 -4.16 20.54 3.77
N ASP A 388 -5.43 20.10 3.66
CA ASP A 388 -5.86 18.86 2.98
C ASP A 388 -5.41 17.54 3.64
N LYS A 389 -5.35 17.51 4.98
CA LYS A 389 -5.12 16.27 5.76
C LYS A 389 -6.41 15.65 6.29
N GLY A 390 -6.47 14.32 6.32
CA GLY A 390 -7.49 13.61 7.10
C GLY A 390 -7.30 13.85 8.60
N VAL A 391 -8.37 13.75 9.40
CA VAL A 391 -8.27 13.92 10.85
C VAL A 391 -9.08 12.87 11.59
N PHE A 392 -8.44 12.20 12.55
CA PHE A 392 -9.08 11.37 13.57
C PHE A 392 -8.95 12.03 14.93
N ILE A 393 -10.02 11.98 15.73
CA ILE A 393 -9.98 12.42 17.12
C ILE A 393 -10.01 11.17 18.01
N VAL A 394 -8.99 11.00 18.83
CA VAL A 394 -8.89 9.87 19.76
C VAL A 394 -8.94 10.40 21.18
N ALA A 395 -9.93 9.93 21.94
CA ALA A 395 -10.07 10.30 23.34
C ALA A 395 -9.34 9.26 24.22
N THR A 396 -8.16 9.63 24.71
CA THR A 396 -7.31 8.77 25.53
C THR A 396 -7.72 8.81 27.00
N LYS A 397 -7.30 7.79 27.77
CA LYS A 397 -7.65 7.64 29.19
C LYS A 397 -9.17 7.61 29.45
N ALA A 398 -9.90 6.97 28.54
CA ALA A 398 -11.36 6.84 28.66
C ALA A 398 -11.83 6.00 29.85
N ASP A 399 -10.91 5.33 30.56
CA ASP A 399 -11.20 4.61 31.80
C ASP A 399 -11.84 5.51 32.88
N VAL A 400 -11.58 6.82 32.86
CA VAL A 400 -12.20 7.78 33.79
C VAL A 400 -13.71 7.85 33.69
N PHE A 401 -14.29 7.48 32.54
CA PHE A 401 -15.74 7.49 32.32
C PHE A 401 -16.39 6.10 32.44
N VAL A 402 -15.61 5.06 32.71
CA VAL A 402 -16.12 3.68 32.83
C VAL A 402 -17.10 3.55 33.98
N GLU A 403 -16.75 4.07 35.16
CA GLU A 403 -17.63 3.99 36.34
C GLU A 403 -18.93 4.77 36.16
N ASP A 404 -18.85 5.97 35.57
CA ASP A 404 -20.03 6.81 35.34
C ASP A 404 -20.96 6.18 34.31
N PHE A 405 -20.40 5.61 33.24
CA PHE A 405 -21.17 4.85 32.27
C PHE A 405 -21.87 3.64 32.90
N GLN A 406 -21.15 2.87 33.74
CA GLN A 406 -21.73 1.72 34.45
C GLN A 406 -22.86 2.14 35.39
N LYS A 407 -22.70 3.25 36.11
CA LYS A 407 -23.73 3.80 37.01
C LYS A 407 -24.98 4.25 36.24
N GLU A 408 -24.81 4.88 35.08
CA GLU A 408 -25.93 5.44 34.31
C GLU A 408 -26.63 4.41 33.41
N GLN A 409 -25.88 3.50 32.78
CA GLN A 409 -26.41 2.55 31.80
C GLN A 409 -26.60 1.13 32.38
N GLY A 410 -25.95 0.81 33.51
CA GLY A 410 -26.04 -0.51 34.15
C GLY A 410 -25.32 -1.64 33.40
N ILE A 411 -24.44 -1.31 32.45
CA ILE A 411 -23.72 -2.27 31.58
C ILE A 411 -22.23 -1.92 31.59
N GLU A 412 -21.37 -2.94 31.48
CA GLU A 412 -19.92 -2.73 31.37
C GLU A 412 -19.52 -2.23 29.97
N PRO A 413 -18.67 -1.19 29.85
CA PRO A 413 -18.31 -0.57 28.57
C PRO A 413 -17.75 -1.52 27.51
N HIS A 414 -17.01 -2.55 27.91
CA HIS A 414 -16.40 -3.47 26.95
C HIS A 414 -17.44 -4.41 26.28
N LEU A 415 -18.62 -4.59 26.90
CA LEU A 415 -19.73 -5.36 26.33
C LEU A 415 -20.62 -4.52 25.40
N ALA A 416 -20.64 -3.20 25.63
CA ALA A 416 -21.48 -2.22 24.94
C ALA A 416 -20.63 -1.02 24.48
N PHE A 417 -19.60 -1.31 23.68
CA PHE A 417 -18.57 -0.32 23.33
C PHE A 417 -19.10 0.80 22.43
N ASP A 418 -20.04 0.50 21.53
CA ASP A 418 -20.64 1.51 20.66
C ASP A 418 -21.48 2.50 21.50
N GLU A 419 -22.23 2.01 22.50
CA GLU A 419 -22.95 2.84 23.46
C GLU A 419 -22.00 3.66 24.34
N PHE A 420 -20.86 3.08 24.74
CA PHE A 420 -19.82 3.80 25.47
C PHE A 420 -19.19 4.91 24.62
N LYS A 421 -18.93 4.66 23.34
CA LYS A 421 -18.45 5.67 22.38
C LYS A 421 -19.44 6.83 22.25
N ASP A 422 -20.72 6.54 22.14
CA ASP A 422 -21.76 7.58 22.08
C ASP A 422 -21.83 8.38 23.38
N PHE A 423 -21.74 7.71 24.53
CA PHE A 423 -21.69 8.35 25.84
C PHE A 423 -20.50 9.32 25.97
N VAL A 424 -19.29 8.86 25.66
CA VAL A 424 -18.07 9.70 25.71
C VAL A 424 -18.19 10.87 24.73
N THR A 425 -18.69 10.61 23.52
CA THR A 425 -18.88 11.66 22.50
C THR A 425 -19.86 12.73 22.97
N GLN A 426 -20.99 12.32 23.57
CA GLN A 426 -21.98 13.25 24.11
C GLN A 426 -21.40 14.09 25.26
N ARG A 427 -20.61 13.47 26.15
CA ARG A 427 -19.94 14.18 27.25
C ARG A 427 -18.93 15.19 26.73
N LEU A 428 -18.11 14.83 25.76
CA LEU A 428 -17.08 15.73 25.22
C LEU A 428 -17.67 16.90 24.42
N ARG A 429 -18.78 16.70 23.72
CA ARG A 429 -19.49 17.77 22.99
C ARG A 429 -20.07 18.85 23.91
N GLN A 430 -20.10 18.65 25.22
CA GLN A 430 -20.45 19.70 26.18
C GLN A 430 -19.34 20.77 26.28
N SER A 431 -18.11 20.44 25.88
CA SER A 431 -17.01 21.39 25.76
C SER A 431 -17.06 22.13 24.42
N GLU A 432 -17.13 23.46 24.48
CA GLU A 432 -17.12 24.32 23.28
C GLU A 432 -15.86 24.13 22.43
N GLN A 433 -14.72 23.88 23.06
CA GLN A 433 -13.45 23.66 22.35
C GLN A 433 -13.50 22.37 21.52
N ILE A 434 -13.99 21.28 22.10
CA ILE A 434 -14.06 19.98 21.41
C ILE A 434 -15.13 20.01 20.32
N ASP A 435 -16.30 20.60 20.61
CA ASP A 435 -17.37 20.74 19.63
C ASP A 435 -16.95 21.59 18.43
N SER A 436 -16.13 22.62 18.66
CA SER A 436 -15.50 23.41 17.59
C SER A 436 -14.48 22.61 16.78
N LEU A 437 -13.66 21.79 17.43
CA LEU A 437 -12.70 20.92 16.75
C LEU A 437 -13.42 19.92 15.83
N ILE A 438 -14.48 19.26 16.31
CA ILE A 438 -15.30 18.33 15.52
C ILE A 438 -15.89 19.03 14.28
N ARG A 439 -16.36 20.27 14.42
CA ARG A 439 -16.88 21.03 13.27
C ARG A 439 -15.80 21.35 12.24
N GLN A 440 -14.60 21.72 12.69
CA GLN A 440 -13.48 22.02 11.79
C GLN A 440 -13.01 20.77 11.04
N THR A 441 -13.09 19.60 11.67
CA THR A 441 -12.68 18.31 11.09
C THR A 441 -13.80 17.61 10.30
N ALA A 442 -14.74 18.39 9.76
CA ALA A 442 -15.88 17.91 8.97
C ALA A 442 -16.74 16.84 9.68
N GLY A 443 -16.82 16.91 11.02
CA GLY A 443 -17.60 15.97 11.82
C GLY A 443 -16.86 14.68 12.17
N ALA A 444 -15.53 14.72 12.30
CA ALA A 444 -14.74 13.54 12.66
C ALA A 444 -15.31 12.84 13.91
N GLU A 445 -15.33 11.51 13.84
CA GLU A 445 -15.79 10.68 14.96
C GLU A 445 -14.74 10.65 16.07
N ILE A 446 -15.19 10.59 17.33
CA ILE A 446 -14.32 10.44 18.49
C ILE A 446 -14.17 8.95 18.79
N HIS A 447 -12.93 8.49 18.90
CA HIS A 447 -12.61 7.11 19.25
C HIS A 447 -12.06 7.05 20.67
N PRO A 448 -12.86 6.62 21.67
CA PRO A 448 -12.35 6.43 23.02
C PRO A 448 -11.44 5.20 23.08
N VAL A 449 -10.27 5.36 23.71
CA VAL A 449 -9.33 4.27 23.94
C VAL A 449 -8.79 4.34 25.35
N TYR A 450 -8.64 3.17 25.98
CA TYR A 450 -8.12 3.09 27.34
C TYR A 450 -7.52 1.71 27.63
N TYR A 451 -6.78 1.66 28.73
CA TYR A 451 -6.32 0.42 29.33
C TYR A 451 -7.24 0.06 30.48
N GLN A 452 -7.60 -1.21 30.60
CA GLN A 452 -8.32 -1.65 31.79
C GLN A 452 -7.38 -1.56 32.99
N THR A 453 -7.80 -0.89 34.05
CA THR A 453 -7.00 -0.70 35.27
C THR A 453 -7.62 -1.40 36.47
N THR A 454 -6.78 -1.77 37.45
CA THR A 454 -7.16 -2.18 38.79
C THR A 454 -6.41 -1.33 39.81
N GLU A 455 -6.90 -1.24 41.04
CA GLU A 455 -6.16 -0.59 42.12
C GLU A 455 -5.18 -1.59 42.76
N ASN A 456 -3.98 -1.12 43.09
CA ASN A 456 -3.00 -1.89 43.86
C ASN A 456 -3.24 -1.71 45.38
N GLU A 457 -2.42 -2.37 46.22
CA GLU A 457 -2.51 -2.27 47.68
C GLU A 457 -2.32 -0.84 48.23
N ASN A 458 -1.72 0.06 47.45
CA ASN A 458 -1.50 1.46 47.78
C ASN A 458 -2.63 2.39 47.30
N GLY A 459 -3.64 1.85 46.59
CA GLY A 459 -4.71 2.64 45.98
C GLY A 459 -4.32 3.29 44.65
N ASP A 460 -3.16 2.97 44.09
CA ASP A 460 -2.77 3.46 42.75
C ASP A 460 -3.41 2.61 41.66
N ARG A 461 -3.87 3.25 40.59
CA ARG A 461 -4.36 2.57 39.38
C ARG A 461 -3.19 1.97 38.60
N ILE A 462 -3.22 0.65 38.40
CA ILE A 462 -2.25 -0.11 37.61
C ILE A 462 -2.97 -0.84 36.45
N PRO A 463 -2.29 -1.11 35.32
CA PRO A 463 -2.91 -1.81 34.20
C PRO A 463 -3.24 -3.26 34.58
N MET A 464 -4.47 -3.68 34.26
CA MET A 464 -4.91 -5.06 34.36
C MET A 464 -4.28 -5.88 33.23
N ARG A 465 -3.82 -7.09 33.56
CA ARG A 465 -3.17 -8.02 32.62
C ARG A 465 -4.04 -9.24 32.42
N ASP A 466 -4.00 -9.78 31.20
CA ASP A 466 -4.70 -11.02 30.86
C ASP A 466 -3.93 -12.26 31.34
N GLY A 467 -4.48 -13.45 31.06
CA GLY A 467 -3.85 -14.73 31.43
C GLY A 467 -2.50 -14.99 30.76
N THR A 468 -2.07 -14.15 29.80
CA THR A 468 -0.75 -14.21 29.14
C THR A 468 0.25 -13.22 29.73
N GLY A 469 -0.17 -12.36 30.67
CA GLY A 469 0.64 -11.28 31.23
C GLY A 469 0.59 -9.98 30.41
N SER A 470 -0.13 -9.96 29.28
CA SER A 470 -0.25 -8.78 28.42
C SER A 470 -1.26 -7.80 29.01
N VAL A 471 -0.98 -6.49 28.89
CA VAL A 471 -1.93 -5.46 29.35
C VAL A 471 -3.21 -5.47 28.50
N MET A 472 -4.35 -5.26 29.16
CA MET A 472 -5.65 -5.27 28.50
C MET A 472 -6.01 -3.89 27.94
N THR A 473 -6.21 -3.82 26.63
CA THR A 473 -6.54 -2.59 25.91
C THR A 473 -7.97 -2.64 25.39
N ILE A 474 -8.71 -1.54 25.45
CA ILE A 474 -10.10 -1.44 25.00
C ILE A 474 -10.23 -0.31 23.97
N GLY A 475 -10.94 -0.57 22.87
CA GLY A 475 -11.22 0.40 21.81
C GLY A 475 -10.13 0.54 20.74
N PHE A 476 -8.89 0.10 21.03
CA PHE A 476 -7.80 0.11 20.06
C PHE A 476 -8.08 -0.80 18.85
N ASP A 477 -8.85 -1.86 19.03
CA ASP A 477 -9.24 -2.74 17.93
C ASP A 477 -10.16 -1.99 16.95
N ARG A 478 -11.18 -1.30 17.47
CA ARG A 478 -12.08 -0.50 16.65
C ARG A 478 -11.35 0.63 15.96
N LEU A 479 -10.42 1.29 16.66
CA LEU A 479 -9.58 2.32 16.08
C LEU A 479 -8.73 1.80 14.93
N LEU A 480 -7.94 0.74 15.12
CA LEU A 480 -7.07 0.18 14.07
C LEU A 480 -7.88 -0.34 12.86
N ASN A 481 -9.13 -0.76 13.08
CA ASN A 481 -10.04 -1.09 11.99
C ASN A 481 -10.47 0.15 11.21
N GLU A 482 -10.74 1.26 11.89
CA GLU A 482 -11.14 2.51 11.22
C GLU A 482 -9.97 3.16 10.49
N LEU A 483 -8.76 3.15 11.08
CA LEU A 483 -7.54 3.65 10.43
C LEU A 483 -7.16 2.84 9.17
N GLY A 484 -7.64 1.60 9.04
CA GLY A 484 -7.33 0.77 7.87
C GLY A 484 -8.38 0.77 6.76
N ARG A 485 -9.54 1.42 6.97
CA ARG A 485 -10.66 1.43 6.02
C ARG A 485 -10.42 2.42 4.88
#